data_AF-A0A8C1EL83-F1
#
_entry.id   AF-A0A8C1EL83-F1
#
_cell.length_a   1.000
_cell.length_b   1.000
_cell.length_c   1.000
_cell.angle_alpha   90.00
_cell.angle_beta   90.00
_cell.angle_gamma   90.00
#
_symmetry.space_group_name_H-M   'P 1'
#
loop_
_entity.id
_entity.type
_entity.pdbx_description
1 polymer ?
#
loop_
_entity_poly.entity_id
_entity_poly.type
_entity_poly.pdbx_seq_one_letter_code
_entity_poly.pdbx_strand_id
1 'polypeptide(L)'
;MCRYKQSHLVTARASVTVMHPELGCLISCVQLQEFSIILLYEARADSPTLQHCFFQLSALGMDPVILQGGYSAFHSFYPFLCTPRMVLLESERHSLTIYPSEILEGALYQGSASQAHDYRIIKNLHITHVVNATAEISDTFPGVLRYLWLRLSDDAQQDLRQALPEASRFIAEALRGAPGGRVLVHCSLGRSRSSVLTLGFLMEHRRWSLLHAFRWLKERRACAAPNAGFLQQLSDYEELLFGHRNTSEYILS
;
A
#
# COMPACT_ATOMS: atom_id res chain seq x y z
N MET A 1 -30.80 21.96 -3.07
CA MET A 1 -29.83 22.82 -2.34
C MET A 1 -29.44 22.09 -1.05
N CYS A 2 -28.54 21.11 -1.16
CA CYS A 2 -28.10 20.31 -0.01
C CYS A 2 -27.07 21.10 0.81
N ARG A 3 -27.39 21.40 2.07
CA ARG A 3 -26.42 21.95 3.03
C ARG A 3 -25.44 20.84 3.42
N TYR A 4 -24.19 20.95 2.99
CA TYR A 4 -23.11 20.07 3.43
C TYR A 4 -22.93 20.18 4.96
N LYS A 5 -22.94 19.03 5.66
CA LYS A 5 -22.54 18.93 7.07
C LYS A 5 -21.02 18.78 7.14
N GLN A 6 -20.40 19.43 8.12
CA GLN A 6 -18.94 19.55 8.38
C GLN A 6 -18.14 18.23 8.43
N SER A 7 -18.78 17.06 8.33
CA SER A 7 -18.16 15.74 8.41
C SER A 7 -17.66 15.18 7.08
N HIS A 8 -17.85 15.88 5.95
CA HIS A 8 -17.78 15.25 4.60
C HIS A 8 -16.68 15.75 3.65
N LEU A 9 -15.66 16.47 4.12
CA LEU A 9 -14.49 16.75 3.29
C LEU A 9 -13.27 16.99 4.18
N VAL A 10 -12.22 16.18 4.07
CA VAL A 10 -10.90 16.53 4.62
C VAL A 10 -10.07 17.04 3.47
N THR A 11 -10.03 18.35 3.35
CA THR A 11 -8.94 19.10 2.73
C THR A 11 -9.00 20.48 3.32
N ALA A 12 -7.83 21.03 3.57
CA ALA A 12 -7.68 22.21 4.36
C ALA A 12 -7.49 23.45 3.46
N ARG A 13 -8.10 24.62 3.73
CA ARG A 13 -7.55 25.77 4.52
C ARG A 13 -8.64 26.72 4.97
N ALA A 14 -8.45 27.25 6.18
CA ALA A 14 -9.04 28.53 6.56
C ALA A 14 -8.45 29.63 5.68
N SER A 15 -9.09 29.91 4.55
CA SER A 15 -8.97 31.16 3.82
C SER A 15 -10.20 31.31 2.92
N VAL A 16 -11.16 32.12 3.39
CA VAL A 16 -12.40 32.53 2.72
C VAL A 16 -13.24 31.38 2.17
N THR A 17 -14.40 31.16 2.79
CA THR A 17 -15.41 30.16 2.39
C THR A 17 -16.02 30.50 1.02
N VAL A 18 -15.28 30.30 -0.06
CA VAL A 18 -15.81 30.34 -1.43
C VAL A 18 -16.00 28.89 -1.87
N MET A 19 -17.24 28.43 -1.85
CA MET A 19 -17.61 27.19 -2.53
C MET A 19 -17.32 27.38 -4.01
N HIS A 20 -16.56 26.48 -4.62
CA HIS A 20 -16.37 26.53 -6.07
C HIS A 20 -17.76 26.45 -6.74
N PRO A 21 -18.17 27.45 -7.54
CA PRO A 21 -19.56 27.59 -7.98
C PRO A 21 -20.04 26.39 -8.81
N GLU A 22 -19.11 25.69 -9.48
CA GLU A 22 -19.40 24.53 -10.32
C GLU A 22 -19.13 23.18 -9.64
N LEU A 23 -18.18 23.11 -8.71
CA LEU A 23 -17.72 21.84 -8.10
C LEU A 23 -18.36 21.59 -6.74
N GLY A 24 -18.94 22.62 -6.11
CA GLY A 24 -19.59 22.50 -4.80
C GLY A 24 -18.68 22.06 -3.66
N CYS A 25 -17.35 22.12 -3.82
CA CYS A 25 -16.35 21.75 -2.84
C CYS A 25 -15.64 22.98 -2.23
N LEU A 26 -15.08 22.80 -1.02
CA LEU A 26 -14.42 23.85 -0.23
C LEU A 26 -12.93 24.01 -0.61
N ILE A 27 -12.61 24.18 -1.90
CA ILE A 27 -11.24 24.43 -2.39
C ILE A 27 -11.29 25.18 -3.73
N SER A 28 -10.38 26.13 -3.98
CA SER A 28 -10.25 26.79 -5.29
C SER A 28 -9.57 25.88 -6.32
N CYS A 29 -9.91 26.03 -7.61
CA CYS A 29 -9.35 25.22 -8.70
C CYS A 29 -7.81 25.23 -8.75
N VAL A 30 -7.18 26.37 -8.41
CA VAL A 30 -5.71 26.52 -8.37
C VAL A 30 -5.07 25.62 -7.32
N GLN A 31 -5.70 25.45 -6.15
CA GLN A 31 -5.18 24.58 -5.09
C GLN A 31 -5.35 23.10 -5.43
N LEU A 32 -6.38 22.74 -6.19
CA LEU A 32 -6.61 21.35 -6.59
C LEU A 32 -5.50 20.79 -7.49
N GLN A 33 -4.86 21.65 -8.30
CA GLN A 33 -3.73 21.29 -9.16
C GLN A 33 -2.46 20.89 -8.41
N GLU A 34 -2.37 21.20 -7.10
CA GLU A 34 -1.23 20.81 -6.25
C GLU A 34 -1.37 19.40 -5.67
N PHE A 35 -2.52 18.74 -5.84
CA PHE A 35 -2.78 17.42 -5.31
C PHE A 35 -2.63 16.36 -6.40
N SER A 36 -1.87 15.30 -6.08
CA SER A 36 -1.67 14.16 -6.97
C SER A 36 -2.86 13.19 -6.99
N ILE A 37 -3.68 13.15 -5.93
CA ILE A 37 -4.89 12.33 -5.82
C ILE A 37 -5.96 13.12 -5.06
N ILE A 38 -7.19 13.14 -5.58
CA ILE A 38 -8.34 13.78 -4.91
C ILE A 38 -9.35 12.70 -4.49
N LEU A 39 -9.58 12.53 -3.19
CA LEU A 39 -10.53 11.54 -2.68
C LEU A 39 -11.93 12.14 -2.53
N LEU A 40 -12.88 11.61 -3.30
CA LEU A 40 -14.31 11.91 -3.17
C LEU A 40 -14.99 10.80 -2.38
N TYR A 41 -15.84 11.17 -1.43
CA TYR A 41 -16.58 10.19 -0.64
C TYR A 41 -17.98 10.68 -0.26
N GLU A 42 -18.96 9.80 -0.42
CA GLU A 42 -20.34 9.97 0.04
C GLU A 42 -20.90 8.59 0.41
N ALA A 43 -21.96 8.54 1.22
CA ALA A 43 -22.56 7.27 1.66
C ALA A 43 -23.07 6.40 0.49
N ARG A 44 -23.30 6.98 -0.70
CA ARG A 44 -23.70 6.26 -1.91
C ARG A 44 -22.81 6.69 -3.07
N ALA A 45 -22.07 5.74 -3.64
CA ALA A 45 -21.19 5.99 -4.79
C ALA A 45 -21.97 6.44 -6.05
N ASP A 46 -23.24 6.03 -6.17
CA ASP A 46 -24.12 6.38 -7.30
C ASP A 46 -24.76 7.77 -7.16
N SER A 47 -24.29 8.59 -6.23
CA SER A 47 -24.75 9.96 -6.07
C SER A 47 -24.49 10.76 -7.35
N PRO A 48 -25.52 11.33 -8.00
CA PRO A 48 -25.34 12.15 -9.20
C PRO A 48 -24.39 13.32 -8.96
N THR A 49 -24.37 13.86 -7.75
CA THR A 49 -23.47 14.95 -7.35
C THR A 49 -22.02 14.48 -7.29
N LEU A 50 -21.76 13.29 -6.74
CA LEU A 50 -20.42 12.74 -6.63
C LEU A 50 -19.86 12.37 -8.01
N GLN A 51 -20.68 11.77 -8.87
CA GLN A 51 -20.32 11.49 -10.26
C GLN A 51 -20.04 12.77 -11.05
N HIS A 52 -20.87 13.80 -10.89
CA HIS A 52 -20.64 15.10 -11.53
C HIS A 52 -19.29 15.71 -11.11
N CYS A 53 -18.99 15.73 -9.81
CA CYS A 53 -17.72 16.21 -9.30
C CYS A 53 -16.54 15.39 -9.84
N PHE A 54 -16.66 14.06 -9.87
CA PHE A 54 -15.64 13.17 -10.44
C PHE A 54 -15.33 13.57 -11.89
N PHE A 55 -16.34 13.65 -12.76
CA PHE A 55 -16.13 13.99 -14.17
C PHE A 55 -15.56 15.40 -14.38
N GLN A 56 -16.00 16.39 -13.61
CA GLN A 56 -15.46 17.74 -13.69
C GLN A 56 -13.99 17.79 -13.26
N LEU A 57 -13.62 17.11 -12.18
CA LEU A 57 -12.23 17.04 -11.73
C LEU A 57 -11.35 16.32 -12.76
N SER A 58 -11.83 15.21 -13.32
CA SER A 58 -11.13 14.51 -14.42
C SER A 58 -10.97 15.38 -15.65
N ALA A 59 -11.98 16.18 -16.02
CA ALA A 59 -11.91 17.09 -17.16
C ALA A 59 -10.87 18.21 -16.98
N LEU A 60 -10.52 18.53 -15.73
CA LEU A 60 -9.45 19.47 -15.37
C LEU A 60 -8.06 18.80 -15.32
N GLY A 61 -7.93 17.54 -15.74
CA GLY A 61 -6.67 16.80 -15.77
C GLY A 61 -6.24 16.23 -14.41
N MET A 62 -7.15 16.19 -13.44
CA MET A 62 -6.89 15.62 -12.11
C MET A 62 -7.25 14.14 -12.07
N ASP A 63 -6.74 13.43 -11.06
CA ASP A 63 -7.01 12.00 -10.82
C ASP A 63 -7.89 11.80 -9.57
N PRO A 64 -9.21 12.10 -9.66
CA PRO A 64 -10.13 11.87 -8.55
C PRO A 64 -10.38 10.37 -8.38
N VAL A 65 -10.52 9.93 -7.14
CA VAL A 65 -10.88 8.54 -6.78
C VAL A 65 -12.08 8.56 -5.85
N ILE A 66 -13.02 7.64 -6.08
CA ILE A 66 -14.23 7.51 -5.26
C ILE A 66 -14.01 6.43 -4.20
N LEU A 67 -14.18 6.82 -2.94
CA LEU A 67 -14.14 5.88 -1.83
C LEU A 67 -15.48 5.16 -1.68
N GLN A 68 -15.52 3.90 -2.10
CA GLN A 68 -16.70 3.06 -1.95
C GLN A 68 -17.05 2.87 -0.46
N GLY A 69 -18.34 2.96 -0.13
CA GLY A 69 -18.82 2.92 1.26
C GLY A 69 -18.67 4.24 2.04
N GLY A 70 -18.03 5.25 1.45
CA GLY A 70 -17.86 6.58 2.02
C GLY A 70 -16.92 6.61 3.23
N TYR A 71 -16.82 7.78 3.87
CA TYR A 71 -15.91 7.98 5.00
C TYR A 71 -16.23 7.09 6.20
N SER A 72 -17.50 6.87 6.53
CA SER A 72 -17.86 6.06 7.70
C SER A 72 -17.36 4.62 7.57
N ALA A 73 -17.47 4.01 6.39
CA ALA A 73 -16.94 2.68 6.15
C ALA A 73 -15.41 2.68 6.25
N PHE A 74 -14.75 3.62 5.57
CA PHE A 74 -13.29 3.73 5.63
C PHE A 74 -12.76 3.97 7.05
N HIS A 75 -13.37 4.89 7.80
CA HIS A 75 -13.03 5.16 9.20
C HIS A 75 -13.26 3.94 10.09
N SER A 76 -14.27 3.11 9.79
CA SER A 76 -14.50 1.87 10.56
C SER A 76 -13.38 0.85 10.36
N PHE A 77 -12.81 0.75 9.16
CA PHE A 77 -11.74 -0.20 8.85
C PHE A 77 -10.34 0.36 9.12
N TYR A 78 -10.14 1.65 8.87
CA TYR A 78 -8.86 2.35 8.91
C TYR A 78 -8.92 3.64 9.74
N PRO A 79 -9.39 3.61 11.00
CA PRO A 79 -9.53 4.83 11.82
C PRO A 79 -8.19 5.54 12.03
N PHE A 80 -7.09 4.78 11.98
CA PHE A 80 -5.71 5.27 12.14
C PHE A 80 -5.14 5.96 10.89
N LEU A 81 -5.82 5.88 9.74
CA LEU A 81 -5.52 6.67 8.53
C LEU A 81 -6.37 7.95 8.48
N CYS A 82 -7.34 8.09 9.36
CA CYS A 82 -8.16 9.28 9.46
C CYS A 82 -7.56 10.28 10.44
N THR A 83 -7.54 11.56 10.06
CA THR A 83 -7.21 12.65 10.97
C THR A 83 -8.35 13.66 10.99
N PRO A 84 -8.80 14.11 12.19
CA PRO A 84 -9.74 15.22 12.29
C PRO A 84 -9.06 16.57 11.96
N ARG A 85 -7.72 16.59 11.93
CA ARG A 85 -6.95 17.79 11.57
C ARG A 85 -6.92 17.91 10.05
N MET A 86 -7.42 19.04 9.58
CA MET A 86 -7.19 19.54 8.24
C MET A 86 -5.68 19.74 8.04
N VAL A 87 -5.04 18.92 7.21
CA VAL A 87 -3.59 19.02 6.90
C VAL A 87 -3.40 19.92 5.69
N LEU A 88 -2.71 21.03 5.91
CA LEU A 88 -2.61 22.14 4.96
C LEU A 88 -1.28 22.26 4.30
N LEU A 89 -0.29 22.27 5.16
CA LEU A 89 1.06 22.60 4.79
C LEU A 89 1.76 21.31 4.46
N GLU A 90 2.67 21.38 3.51
CA GLU A 90 3.52 20.25 3.17
C GLU A 90 4.29 19.74 4.40
N SER A 91 4.73 20.64 5.28
CA SER A 91 5.36 20.30 6.56
C SER A 91 4.45 19.49 7.50
N GLU A 92 3.15 19.75 7.51
CA GLU A 92 2.19 18.98 8.30
C GLU A 92 1.95 17.59 7.70
N ARG A 93 2.06 17.42 6.38
CA ARG A 93 1.98 16.09 5.73
C ARG A 93 3.11 15.18 6.20
N HIS A 94 4.31 15.72 6.43
CA HIS A 94 5.44 14.97 6.97
C HIS A 94 5.22 14.49 8.42
N SER A 95 4.28 15.10 9.15
CA SER A 95 3.89 14.63 10.48
C SER A 95 2.94 13.43 10.45
N LEU A 96 2.34 13.13 9.30
CA LEU A 96 1.46 11.98 9.14
C LEU A 96 2.28 10.69 9.16
N THR A 97 1.75 9.70 9.88
CA THR A 97 2.35 8.37 9.89
C THR A 97 2.09 7.70 8.55
N ILE A 98 3.15 7.34 7.84
CA ILE A 98 3.06 6.60 6.58
C ILE A 98 2.99 5.11 6.92
N TYR A 99 1.86 4.48 6.64
CA TYR A 99 1.65 3.05 6.87
C TYR A 99 2.23 2.19 5.74
N PRO A 100 2.56 0.91 6.00
CA PRO A 100 2.92 -0.03 4.94
C PRO A 100 1.76 -0.22 3.97
N SER A 101 2.07 -0.54 2.72
CA SER A 101 1.07 -0.83 1.69
C SER A 101 0.37 -2.14 2.00
N GLU A 102 -0.95 -2.15 1.99
CA GLU A 102 -1.74 -3.38 2.07
C GLU A 102 -1.73 -4.09 0.72
N ILE A 103 -1.12 -5.28 0.68
CA ILE A 103 -0.97 -6.08 -0.54
C ILE A 103 -2.13 -7.05 -0.69
N LEU A 104 -2.52 -7.68 0.41
CA LEU A 104 -3.75 -8.47 0.52
C LEU A 104 -4.55 -7.95 1.70
N GLU A 105 -5.82 -7.64 1.44
CA GLU A 105 -6.74 -7.03 2.39
C GLU A 105 -6.74 -7.75 3.73
N GLY A 106 -6.49 -6.98 4.79
CA GLY A 106 -6.49 -7.43 6.18
C GLY A 106 -5.41 -8.44 6.56
N ALA A 107 -4.49 -8.79 5.65
CA ALA A 107 -3.68 -10.01 5.79
C ALA A 107 -2.18 -9.80 5.53
N LEU A 108 -1.81 -9.20 4.39
CA LEU A 108 -0.41 -9.06 3.96
C LEU A 108 -0.07 -7.60 3.67
N TYR A 109 0.99 -7.11 4.31
CA TYR A 109 1.47 -5.74 4.20
C TYR A 109 2.93 -5.71 3.74
N GLN A 110 3.31 -4.68 2.99
CA GLN A 110 4.70 -4.43 2.58
C GLN A 110 5.16 -3.02 2.97
N GLY A 111 6.31 -2.92 3.63
CA GLY A 111 6.82 -1.65 4.14
C GLY A 111 8.33 -1.53 4.25
N SER A 112 8.77 -0.42 4.85
CA SER A 112 10.15 -0.12 5.20
C SER A 112 10.49 -0.60 6.62
N ALA A 113 11.78 -0.57 6.96
CA ALA A 113 12.24 -0.88 8.30
C ALA A 113 11.68 0.11 9.32
N SER A 114 11.66 1.41 9.00
CA SER A 114 11.05 2.43 9.87
C SER A 114 9.59 2.11 10.22
N GLN A 115 8.83 1.56 9.26
CA GLN A 115 7.44 1.16 9.50
C GLN A 115 7.33 -0.09 10.37
N ALA A 116 8.22 -1.08 10.18
CA ALA A 116 8.28 -2.29 11.00
C ALA A 116 8.75 -2.01 12.44
N HIS A 117 9.49 -0.92 12.65
CA HIS A 117 9.98 -0.48 13.96
C HIS A 117 9.00 0.43 14.71
N ASP A 118 7.88 0.84 14.10
CA ASP A 118 6.88 1.69 14.75
C ASP A 118 5.80 0.85 15.43
N TYR A 119 5.84 0.79 16.76
CA TYR A 119 4.87 0.04 17.55
C TYR A 119 3.42 0.48 17.30
N ARG A 120 3.18 1.75 16.93
CA ARG A 120 1.83 2.25 16.60
C ARG A 120 1.31 1.58 15.33
N ILE A 121 2.16 1.41 14.32
CA ILE A 121 1.81 0.71 13.08
C ILE A 121 1.49 -0.75 13.38
N ILE A 122 2.36 -1.42 14.15
CA ILE A 122 2.16 -2.82 14.56
C ILE A 122 0.82 -2.99 15.26
N LYS A 123 0.50 -2.11 16.22
CA LYS A 123 -0.75 -2.16 16.98
C LYS A 123 -1.97 -1.87 16.11
N ASN A 124 -1.93 -0.81 15.31
CA ASN A 124 -3.07 -0.35 14.52
C ASN A 124 -3.44 -1.31 13.39
N LEU A 125 -2.44 -1.95 12.77
CA LEU A 125 -2.64 -2.96 11.73
C LEU A 125 -2.79 -4.37 12.29
N HIS A 126 -2.69 -4.54 13.61
CA HIS A 126 -2.69 -5.85 14.28
C HIS A 126 -1.68 -6.83 13.66
N ILE A 127 -0.48 -6.34 13.35
CA ILE A 127 0.61 -7.19 12.83
C ILE A 127 0.97 -8.22 13.90
N THR A 128 1.15 -9.46 13.45
CA THR A 128 1.47 -10.62 14.31
C THR A 128 2.78 -11.27 13.88
N HIS A 129 3.11 -11.17 12.60
CA HIS A 129 4.26 -11.80 11.99
C HIS A 129 5.02 -10.77 11.14
N VAL A 130 6.34 -10.90 11.11
CA VAL A 130 7.21 -10.02 10.33
C VAL A 130 8.21 -10.84 9.54
N VAL A 131 8.33 -10.56 8.25
CA VAL A 131 9.44 -11.04 7.42
C VAL A 131 10.42 -9.90 7.27
N ASN A 132 11.58 -10.03 7.92
CA ASN A 132 12.68 -9.09 7.84
C ASN A 132 13.67 -9.54 6.76
N ALA A 133 13.69 -8.80 5.65
CA ALA A 133 14.57 -9.10 4.52
C ALA A 133 15.93 -8.40 4.60
N THR A 134 16.23 -7.63 5.65
CA THR A 134 17.50 -6.88 5.75
C THR A 134 18.60 -7.73 6.37
N ALA A 135 19.86 -7.52 6.01
CA ALA A 135 21.00 -8.12 6.73
C ALA A 135 21.43 -7.27 7.92
N GLU A 136 21.16 -5.97 7.83
CA GLU A 136 21.75 -4.91 8.64
C GLU A 136 20.84 -4.37 9.75
N ILE A 137 19.52 -4.64 9.69
CA ILE A 137 18.54 -4.12 10.66
C ILE A 137 17.92 -5.28 11.43
N SER A 138 18.07 -5.26 12.75
CA SER A 138 17.54 -6.30 13.64
C SER A 138 16.05 -6.11 13.94
N ASP A 139 15.44 -7.17 14.46
CA ASP A 139 14.04 -7.17 14.88
C ASP A 139 13.82 -6.33 16.15
N THR A 140 12.72 -5.58 16.20
CA THR A 140 12.43 -4.60 17.26
C THR A 140 11.57 -5.15 18.39
N PHE A 141 10.62 -6.04 18.08
CA PHE A 141 9.58 -6.49 19.02
C PHE A 141 9.53 -8.03 19.17
N PRO A 142 10.66 -8.73 19.42
CA PRO A 142 10.70 -10.20 19.42
C PRO A 142 9.84 -10.87 20.50
N GLY A 143 9.47 -10.15 21.56
CA GLY A 143 8.53 -10.63 22.59
C GLY A 143 7.05 -10.48 22.25
N VAL A 144 6.73 -9.78 21.15
CA VAL A 144 5.35 -9.46 20.73
C VAL A 144 5.01 -10.08 19.38
N LEU A 145 5.99 -10.14 18.47
CA LEU A 145 5.80 -10.59 17.09
C LEU A 145 6.63 -11.84 16.80
N ARG A 146 6.15 -12.64 15.86
CA ARG A 146 6.93 -13.76 15.29
C ARG A 146 7.72 -13.27 14.09
N TYR A 147 9.02 -13.51 14.07
CA TYR A 147 9.90 -13.05 13.01
C TYR A 147 10.44 -14.18 12.15
N LEU A 148 10.55 -13.92 10.85
CA LEU A 148 11.45 -14.63 9.95
C LEU A 148 12.49 -13.63 9.46
N TRP A 149 13.76 -13.83 9.82
CA TRP A 149 14.86 -12.95 9.45
C TRP A 149 15.77 -13.61 8.41
N LEU A 150 15.70 -13.15 7.16
CA LEU A 150 16.35 -13.79 6.01
C LEU A 150 17.73 -13.23 5.66
N ARG A 151 18.14 -12.11 6.29
CA ARG A 151 19.47 -11.50 6.15
C ARG A 151 19.94 -11.30 4.70
N LEU A 152 19.11 -10.69 3.86
CA LEU A 152 19.41 -10.49 2.44
C LEU A 152 20.12 -9.15 2.20
N SER A 153 21.15 -9.18 1.36
CA SER A 153 21.72 -7.97 0.74
C SER A 153 20.85 -7.51 -0.44
N ASP A 154 20.85 -6.22 -0.77
CA ASP A 154 20.11 -5.66 -1.93
C ASP A 154 20.94 -5.70 -3.22
N ASP A 155 21.77 -6.73 -3.36
CA ASP A 155 22.65 -6.93 -4.49
C ASP A 155 21.98 -7.83 -5.54
N ALA A 156 22.21 -7.58 -6.83
CA ALA A 156 21.66 -8.40 -7.91
C ALA A 156 22.16 -9.85 -7.90
N GLN A 157 23.31 -10.11 -7.26
CA GLN A 157 23.92 -11.43 -7.11
C GLN A 157 23.47 -12.16 -5.83
N GLN A 158 22.67 -11.53 -4.96
CA GLN A 158 22.15 -12.18 -3.77
C GLN A 158 21.25 -13.36 -4.17
N ASP A 159 21.61 -14.57 -3.74
CA ASP A 159 20.85 -15.79 -4.00
C ASP A 159 19.56 -15.81 -3.17
N LEU A 160 18.43 -16.02 -3.86
CA LEU A 160 17.09 -16.06 -3.30
C LEU A 160 16.44 -17.45 -3.36
N ARG A 161 17.14 -18.48 -3.87
CA ARG A 161 16.58 -19.82 -4.09
C ARG A 161 15.98 -20.44 -2.83
N GLN A 162 16.60 -20.20 -1.67
CA GLN A 162 16.09 -20.66 -0.37
C GLN A 162 15.12 -19.64 0.24
N ALA A 163 15.41 -18.35 0.11
CA ALA A 163 14.66 -17.28 0.74
C ALA A 163 13.21 -17.16 0.22
N LEU A 164 12.99 -17.38 -1.08
CA LEU A 164 11.66 -17.31 -1.69
C LEU A 164 10.69 -18.35 -1.09
N PRO A 165 10.94 -19.67 -1.19
CA PRO A 165 10.03 -20.67 -0.62
C PRO A 165 9.94 -20.58 0.91
N GLU A 166 11.01 -20.19 1.60
CA GLU A 166 10.99 -20.01 3.05
C GLU A 166 10.06 -18.87 3.47
N ALA A 167 10.18 -17.69 2.82
CA ALA A 167 9.30 -16.56 3.05
C ALA A 167 7.85 -16.91 2.72
N SER A 168 7.62 -17.51 1.54
CA SER A 168 6.28 -17.93 1.10
C SER A 168 5.61 -18.83 2.12
N ARG A 169 6.30 -19.87 2.57
CA ARG A 169 5.79 -20.82 3.57
C ARG A 169 5.44 -20.12 4.88
N PHE A 170 6.35 -19.28 5.40
CA PHE A 170 6.10 -18.54 6.65
C PHE A 170 4.89 -17.62 6.54
N ILE A 171 4.75 -16.87 5.44
CA ILE A 171 3.59 -16.03 5.19
C ILE A 171 2.33 -16.90 5.15
N ALA A 172 2.34 -17.98 4.36
CA ALA A 172 1.15 -18.82 4.20
C ALA A 172 0.71 -19.51 5.49
N GLU A 173 1.65 -19.98 6.32
CA GLU A 173 1.36 -20.56 7.63
C GLU A 173 0.76 -19.53 8.58
N ALA A 174 1.33 -18.31 8.63
CA ALA A 174 0.78 -17.22 9.43
C ALA A 174 -0.66 -16.88 9.03
N LEU A 175 -0.94 -16.80 7.73
CA LEU A 175 -2.27 -16.47 7.21
C LEU A 175 -3.31 -17.59 7.42
N ARG A 176 -2.89 -18.87 7.42
CA ARG A 176 -3.79 -20.02 7.61
C ARG A 176 -4.18 -20.31 9.06
N GLY A 177 -3.56 -19.64 10.05
CA GLY A 177 -3.85 -19.83 11.46
C GLY A 177 -5.32 -19.60 11.82
N ALA A 178 -5.72 -20.04 13.02
CA ALA A 178 -7.05 -19.78 13.59
C ALA A 178 -6.91 -19.11 14.98
N PRO A 179 -7.12 -17.79 15.11
CA PRO A 179 -7.42 -16.84 14.03
C PRO A 179 -6.22 -16.62 13.09
N GLY A 180 -6.49 -16.19 11.85
CA GLY A 180 -5.45 -15.89 10.85
C GLY A 180 -4.59 -14.71 11.29
N GLY A 181 -3.27 -14.84 11.12
CA GLY A 181 -2.31 -13.78 11.40
C GLY A 181 -2.30 -12.70 10.32
N ARG A 182 -1.65 -11.59 10.66
CA ARG A 182 -1.31 -10.49 9.73
C ARG A 182 0.19 -10.34 9.62
N VAL A 183 0.70 -10.29 8.39
CA VAL A 183 2.12 -10.35 8.08
C VAL A 183 2.61 -9.03 7.49
N LEU A 184 3.71 -8.50 8.02
CA LEU A 184 4.43 -7.38 7.43
C LEU A 184 5.75 -7.87 6.82
N VAL A 185 5.91 -7.74 5.51
CA VAL A 185 7.18 -7.98 4.81
C VAL A 185 7.90 -6.65 4.65
N HIS A 186 9.13 -6.54 5.16
CA HIS A 186 9.90 -5.31 5.03
C HIS A 186 11.35 -5.54 4.62
N CYS A 187 11.92 -4.49 4.03
CA CYS A 187 13.36 -4.31 3.92
C CYS A 187 13.69 -2.88 4.37
N SER A 188 14.85 -2.32 4.03
CA SER A 188 15.25 -1.00 4.53
C SER A 188 14.30 0.09 4.03
N LEU A 189 14.04 0.15 2.71
CA LEU A 189 13.14 1.13 2.08
C LEU A 189 11.78 0.55 1.66
N GLY A 190 11.61 -0.77 1.76
CA GLY A 190 10.43 -1.47 1.27
C GLY A 190 10.28 -1.47 -0.25
N ARG A 191 11.38 -1.38 -1.01
CA ARG A 191 11.36 -1.20 -2.48
C ARG A 191 11.78 -2.45 -3.26
N SER A 192 12.89 -3.08 -2.91
CA SER A 192 13.49 -4.18 -3.68
C SER A 192 13.37 -5.54 -2.98
N ARG A 193 14.19 -5.82 -1.95
CA ARG A 193 14.17 -7.08 -1.17
C ARG A 193 12.79 -7.49 -0.63
N SER A 194 12.01 -6.57 -0.06
CA SER A 194 10.66 -6.90 0.41
C SER A 194 9.70 -7.23 -0.74
N SER A 195 9.87 -6.57 -1.88
CA SER A 195 9.04 -6.76 -3.07
C SER A 195 9.29 -8.14 -3.68
N VAL A 196 10.57 -8.56 -3.81
CA VAL A 196 10.88 -9.87 -4.40
C VAL A 196 10.29 -11.02 -3.58
N LEU A 197 10.34 -10.95 -2.25
CA LEU A 197 9.72 -11.94 -1.37
C LEU A 197 8.19 -11.92 -1.45
N THR A 198 7.59 -10.73 -1.50
CA THR A 198 6.14 -10.57 -1.66
C THR A 198 5.65 -11.15 -2.99
N LEU A 199 6.38 -10.91 -4.08
CA LEU A 199 6.07 -11.45 -5.40
C LEU A 199 6.19 -12.98 -5.43
N GLY A 200 7.26 -13.53 -4.84
CA GLY A 200 7.44 -14.97 -4.70
C GLY A 200 6.25 -15.64 -4.00
N PHE A 201 5.80 -15.07 -2.88
CA PHE A 201 4.61 -15.55 -2.17
C PHE A 201 3.34 -15.47 -3.04
N LEU A 202 3.10 -14.35 -3.71
CA LEU A 202 1.92 -14.19 -4.58
C LEU A 202 1.93 -15.22 -5.72
N MET A 203 3.07 -15.44 -6.37
CA MET A 203 3.20 -16.46 -7.41
C MET A 203 2.90 -17.86 -6.85
N GLU A 204 3.56 -18.26 -5.78
CA GLU A 204 3.43 -19.60 -5.22
C GLU A 204 2.02 -19.88 -4.68
N HIS A 205 1.47 -18.97 -3.88
CA HIS A 205 0.23 -19.20 -3.13
C HIS A 205 -1.04 -18.68 -3.80
N ARG A 206 -0.95 -17.67 -4.67
CA ARG A 206 -2.09 -17.23 -5.49
C ARG A 206 -2.07 -17.83 -6.90
N ARG A 207 -1.02 -18.58 -7.24
CA ARG A 207 -0.82 -19.19 -8.57
C ARG A 207 -0.85 -18.14 -9.68
N TRP A 208 -0.29 -16.97 -9.40
CA TRP A 208 -0.20 -15.86 -10.34
C TRP A 208 1.11 -15.95 -11.12
N SER A 209 1.09 -15.53 -12.39
CA SER A 209 2.33 -15.27 -13.13
C SER A 209 3.09 -14.11 -12.50
N LEU A 210 4.40 -14.04 -12.75
CA LEU A 210 5.23 -12.93 -12.30
C LEU A 210 4.67 -11.59 -12.81
N LEU A 211 4.23 -11.55 -14.07
CA LEU A 211 3.61 -10.36 -14.66
C LEU A 211 2.37 -9.89 -13.89
N HIS A 212 1.48 -10.82 -13.53
CA HIS A 212 0.27 -10.48 -12.80
C HIS A 212 0.60 -10.02 -11.37
N ALA A 213 1.45 -10.77 -10.65
CA ALA A 213 1.88 -10.43 -9.31
C ALA A 213 2.59 -9.06 -9.25
N PHE A 214 3.42 -8.75 -10.25
CA PHE A 214 4.14 -7.49 -10.33
C PHE A 214 3.20 -6.30 -10.56
N ARG A 215 2.25 -6.42 -11.48
CA ARG A 215 1.22 -5.40 -11.71
C ARG A 215 0.40 -5.15 -10.44
N TRP A 216 -0.07 -6.22 -9.81
CA TRP A 216 -0.81 -6.13 -8.55
C TRP A 216 -0.05 -5.39 -7.46
N LEU A 217 1.24 -5.70 -7.29
CA LEU A 217 2.11 -5.05 -6.32
C LEU A 217 2.35 -3.58 -6.68
N LYS A 218 2.62 -3.27 -7.95
CA LYS A 218 2.86 -1.90 -8.41
C LYS A 218 1.66 -0.98 -8.20
N GLU A 219 0.44 -1.47 -8.42
CA GLU A 219 -0.79 -0.72 -8.16
C GLU A 219 -0.93 -0.32 -6.68
N ARG A 220 -0.52 -1.21 -5.76
CA ARG A 220 -0.61 -0.98 -4.30
C ARG A 220 0.62 -0.30 -3.71
N ARG A 221 1.73 -0.36 -4.44
CA ARG A 221 3.03 0.16 -4.01
C ARG A 221 3.85 0.58 -5.23
N ALA A 222 3.56 1.77 -5.73
CA ALA A 222 4.21 2.33 -6.93
C ALA A 222 5.75 2.36 -6.84
N CYS A 223 6.31 2.53 -5.63
CA CYS A 223 7.75 2.56 -5.40
C CYS A 223 8.43 1.18 -5.42
N ALA A 224 7.68 0.07 -5.53
CA ALA A 224 8.23 -1.27 -5.67
C ALA A 224 9.11 -1.33 -6.93
N ALA A 225 10.36 -1.72 -6.74
CA ALA A 225 11.38 -1.78 -7.78
C ALA A 225 12.45 -2.79 -7.32
N PRO A 226 12.18 -4.11 -7.43
CA PRO A 226 13.22 -5.13 -7.31
C PRO A 226 14.34 -4.86 -8.31
N ASN A 227 15.58 -5.17 -7.94
CA ASN A 227 16.69 -5.08 -8.89
C ASN A 227 16.56 -6.15 -10.01
N ALA A 228 17.28 -5.96 -11.11
CA ALA A 228 17.19 -6.85 -12.27
C ALA A 228 17.56 -8.32 -11.95
N GLY A 229 18.56 -8.55 -11.08
CA GLY A 229 18.94 -9.89 -10.66
C GLY A 229 17.83 -10.61 -9.88
N PHE A 230 17.08 -9.87 -9.05
CA PHE A 230 15.90 -10.39 -8.35
C PHE A 230 14.76 -10.72 -9.31
N LEU A 231 14.53 -9.90 -10.33
CA LEU A 231 13.49 -10.17 -11.33
C LEU A 231 13.86 -11.40 -12.19
N GLN A 232 15.13 -11.56 -12.54
CA GLN A 232 15.61 -12.76 -13.23
C GLN A 232 15.40 -14.02 -12.38
N GLN A 233 15.77 -13.98 -11.09
CA GLN A 233 15.55 -15.09 -10.17
C GLN A 233 14.05 -15.39 -9.96
N LEU A 234 13.17 -14.39 -9.97
CA LEU A 234 11.72 -14.61 -9.96
C LEU A 234 11.21 -15.24 -11.26
N SER A 235 11.79 -14.89 -12.42
CA SER A 235 11.48 -15.52 -13.69
C SER A 235 11.86 -17.01 -13.69
N ASP A 236 13.04 -17.34 -13.15
CA ASP A 236 13.47 -18.73 -12.96
C ASP A 236 12.56 -19.46 -11.95
N TYR A 237 12.13 -18.77 -10.90
CA TYR A 237 11.19 -19.31 -9.91
C TYR A 237 9.78 -19.54 -10.49
N GLU A 238 9.32 -18.68 -11.40
CA GLU A 238 8.08 -18.86 -12.15
C GLU A 238 8.11 -20.15 -12.97
N GLU A 239 9.22 -20.40 -13.67
CA GLU A 239 9.43 -21.65 -14.42
C GLU A 239 9.43 -22.87 -13.49
N LEU A 240 10.07 -22.77 -12.33
CA LEU A 240 10.05 -23.85 -11.34
C LEU A 240 8.62 -24.15 -10.82
N LEU A 241 7.81 -23.13 -10.59
CA LEU A 241 6.45 -23.26 -10.04
C LEU A 241 5.42 -23.76 -11.05
N PHE A 242 5.57 -23.42 -12.33
CA PHE A 242 4.55 -23.60 -13.37
C PHE A 242 5.03 -24.37 -14.61
N GLY A 243 6.32 -24.70 -14.71
CA GLY A 243 6.93 -25.36 -15.86
C GLY A 243 7.10 -24.48 -17.11
N HIS A 244 6.79 -23.18 -17.01
CA HIS A 244 6.93 -22.21 -18.11
C HIS A 244 7.04 -20.78 -17.54
N ARG A 245 7.59 -19.86 -18.34
CA ARG A 245 7.72 -18.44 -18.00
C ARG A 245 6.67 -17.64 -18.76
N ASN A 246 5.94 -16.77 -18.06
CA ASN A 246 5.08 -15.74 -18.66
C ASN A 246 5.63 -14.33 -18.39
N THR A 247 6.89 -14.26 -17.94
CA THR A 247 7.62 -13.02 -17.71
C THR A 247 7.78 -12.26 -19.03
N SER A 248 7.16 -11.09 -19.13
CA SER A 248 7.36 -10.19 -20.26
C SER A 248 8.74 -9.52 -20.17
N GLU A 249 9.42 -9.32 -21.31
CA GLU A 249 10.68 -8.55 -21.38
C GLU A 249 10.57 -7.17 -20.71
N TYR A 250 9.37 -6.57 -20.73
CA TYR A 250 9.07 -5.30 -20.05
C TYR A 250 9.36 -5.30 -18.54
N ILE A 251 9.28 -6.46 -17.88
CA ILE A 251 9.61 -6.56 -16.44
C ILE A 251 11.13 -6.66 -16.25
N LEU A 252 11.85 -7.24 -17.21
CA LEU A 252 13.28 -7.54 -17.12
C LEU A 252 14.17 -6.41 -17.65
N SER A 253 13.60 -5.46 -18.40
CA SER A 253 14.24 -4.22 -18.91
C SER A 253 14.19 -3.08 -17.89
#